data_AF-A0A2W6XD02-F1
#
_entry.id   AF-A0A2W6XD02-F1
#
_cell.length_a   1.000
_cell.length_b   1.000
_cell.length_c   1.000
_cell.angle_alpha   90.00
_cell.angle_beta   90.00
_cell.angle_gamma   90.00
#
_symmetry.space_group_name_H-M   'P 1'
#
loop_
_entity.id
_entity.type
_entity.pdbx_description
1 polymer ?
#
loop_
_entity_poly.entity_id
_entity_poly.type
_entity_poly.pdbx_seq_one_letter_code
_entity_poly.pdbx_strand_id
1 'polypeptide(L)'
;MPRRALFLCSMALCLALHSLAQAADDIEAWTPSDTAIRATAAGISLPQTVASLSLTKSGEVSNGGKGIDNYAQYISQDGAVQATLYVYLPAYADASLAAYMTDKAVMERFGGKTHRTAYDSVAAGGRAGTAIRAVYDDAADGALTTAAAFAHVGRWMVKLRVTGPTERRAEVLAGLDGMLAGLKFDDAASLHATSPASFGACPTGDGGDARLTKAVPSGTAGQPVPQDVRIPREGKDNLCIRGTVQTAQGSYDMLQQTGRSDGAIIVPVDDSGTVLAFDPATRDLGYQLSIHMVGQTDLYGVYDKVPSGRQIAAILDGKDPQTAQAEATALYAANGEVTISQGARKPN
;
A
#
# COMPACT_ATOMS: atom_id res chain seq x y z
N MET A 1 43.39 20.00 -58.83
CA MET A 1 43.08 18.60 -59.19
C MET A 1 44.04 17.69 -58.41
N PRO A 2 43.72 16.44 -57.99
CA PRO A 2 42.44 15.71 -57.91
C PRO A 2 42.20 14.87 -56.60
N ARG A 3 40.95 14.39 -56.44
CA ARG A 3 40.41 13.08 -55.96
C ARG A 3 41.12 12.26 -54.85
N ARG A 4 40.42 11.98 -53.72
CA ARG A 4 39.55 10.81 -53.38
C ARG A 4 40.29 9.45 -53.35
N ALA A 5 40.22 8.72 -52.23
CA ALA A 5 39.27 7.60 -52.01
C ALA A 5 39.58 6.79 -50.72
N LEU A 6 38.51 6.33 -50.06
CA LEU A 6 38.47 5.36 -48.97
C LEU A 6 38.97 3.97 -49.40
N PHE A 7 39.46 3.20 -48.43
CA PHE A 7 39.35 1.74 -48.39
C PHE A 7 38.81 1.26 -47.04
N LEU A 8 37.97 0.23 -47.13
CA LEU A 8 37.20 -0.47 -46.11
C LEU A 8 37.79 -1.88 -45.87
N CYS A 9 37.48 -2.46 -44.69
CA CYS A 9 37.44 -3.91 -44.34
C CYS A 9 38.80 -4.63 -44.14
N SER A 10 39.01 -5.60 -43.23
CA SER A 10 38.23 -6.30 -42.20
C SER A 10 39.19 -7.15 -41.35
N MET A 11 38.87 -7.44 -40.08
CA MET A 11 38.96 -8.80 -39.53
C MET A 11 38.19 -8.94 -38.21
N ALA A 12 37.27 -9.91 -38.21
CA ALA A 12 36.53 -10.41 -37.06
C ALA A 12 37.31 -11.53 -36.36
N LEU A 13 37.12 -11.74 -35.05
CA LEU A 13 36.53 -12.95 -34.42
C LEU A 13 36.99 -13.11 -32.94
N CYS A 14 36.09 -13.72 -32.15
CA CYS A 14 36.24 -14.26 -30.78
C CYS A 14 36.04 -13.22 -29.65
N LEU A 15 35.07 -13.32 -28.74
CA LEU A 15 34.44 -14.47 -28.11
C LEU A 15 32.94 -14.23 -27.87
N ALA A 16 32.11 -15.16 -28.33
CA ALA A 16 30.80 -15.41 -27.75
C ALA A 16 31.00 -16.27 -26.49
N LEU A 17 30.72 -15.72 -25.32
CA LEU A 17 30.51 -16.48 -24.08
C LEU A 17 29.35 -15.87 -23.31
N HIS A 18 28.19 -16.50 -23.48
CA HIS A 18 27.14 -16.74 -22.50
C HIS A 18 26.93 -15.69 -21.41
N SER A 19 26.07 -14.72 -21.70
CA SER A 19 25.09 -14.27 -20.70
C SER A 19 23.70 -14.66 -21.19
N LEU A 20 23.38 -15.95 -21.00
CA LEU A 20 22.05 -16.36 -20.56
C LEU A 20 21.83 -15.71 -19.18
N ALA A 21 21.69 -14.38 -19.14
CA ALA A 21 21.05 -13.74 -18.03
C ALA A 21 19.58 -14.12 -18.18
N GLN A 22 19.09 -14.88 -17.21
CA GLN A 22 17.69 -15.27 -17.10
C GLN A 22 16.81 -14.10 -17.55
N ALA A 23 16.02 -14.34 -18.60
CA ALA A 23 14.70 -13.75 -18.65
C ALA A 23 14.00 -14.26 -17.37
N ALA A 24 14.17 -13.53 -16.27
CA ALA A 24 13.11 -13.48 -15.29
C ALA A 24 11.92 -12.99 -16.10
N ASP A 25 10.93 -13.85 -16.31
CA ASP A 25 9.75 -13.53 -17.11
C ASP A 25 9.28 -12.12 -16.70
N ASP A 26 9.36 -11.16 -17.64
CA ASP A 26 8.67 -9.89 -17.50
C ASP A 26 7.18 -10.25 -17.43
N ILE A 27 6.68 -10.46 -16.21
CA ILE A 27 5.26 -10.71 -15.99
C ILE A 27 4.58 -9.40 -16.35
N GLU A 28 3.93 -9.37 -17.51
CA GLU A 28 3.11 -8.24 -17.90
C GLU A 28 2.09 -7.99 -16.78
N ALA A 29 2.15 -6.79 -16.18
CA ALA A 29 1.32 -6.39 -15.05
C ALA A 29 -0.18 -6.63 -15.30
N TRP A 30 -0.59 -6.45 -16.56
CA TRP A 30 -1.96 -6.58 -17.01
C TRP A 30 -2.05 -7.51 -18.22
N THR A 31 -3.03 -8.40 -18.22
CA THR A 31 -3.43 -9.15 -19.41
C THR A 31 -4.82 -8.65 -19.85
N PRO A 32 -4.89 -7.84 -20.92
CA PRO A 32 -6.17 -7.42 -21.48
C PRO A 32 -6.83 -8.57 -22.26
N SER A 33 -8.15 -8.58 -22.27
CA SER A 33 -9.00 -9.39 -23.15
C SER A 33 -10.12 -8.53 -23.70
N ASP A 34 -10.89 -9.07 -24.65
CA ASP A 34 -12.04 -8.38 -25.24
C ASP A 34 -13.11 -7.97 -24.19
N THR A 35 -13.15 -8.64 -23.05
CA THR A 35 -14.23 -8.45 -22.05
C THR A 35 -13.75 -7.95 -20.70
N ALA A 36 -12.47 -8.13 -20.35
CA ALA A 36 -11.91 -7.73 -19.07
C ALA A 36 -10.41 -7.37 -19.17
N ILE A 37 -9.93 -6.65 -18.17
CA ILE A 37 -8.51 -6.50 -17.87
C ILE A 37 -8.18 -7.27 -16.58
N ARG A 38 -7.08 -8.02 -16.58
CA ARG A 38 -6.66 -8.87 -15.45
C ARG A 38 -5.28 -8.50 -14.93
N ALA A 39 -5.15 -8.21 -13.64
CA ALA A 39 -3.87 -8.11 -12.95
C ALA A 39 -3.34 -9.53 -12.74
N THR A 40 -2.43 -9.96 -13.61
CA THR A 40 -2.17 -11.40 -13.80
C THR A 40 -1.53 -12.07 -12.60
N ALA A 41 -0.60 -11.39 -11.95
CA ALA A 41 0.03 -11.85 -10.70
C ALA A 41 -0.95 -11.94 -9.53
N ALA A 42 -1.96 -11.07 -9.49
CA ALA A 42 -2.93 -11.02 -8.40
C ALA A 42 -4.11 -11.98 -8.62
N GLY A 43 -4.37 -12.40 -9.85
CA GLY A 43 -5.58 -13.16 -10.19
C GLY A 43 -6.86 -12.35 -9.99
N ILE A 44 -6.79 -11.03 -10.24
CA ILE A 44 -7.89 -10.09 -10.05
C ILE A 44 -8.22 -9.47 -11.40
N SER A 45 -9.48 -9.50 -11.80
CA SER A 45 -9.92 -8.89 -13.06
C SER A 45 -11.16 -8.03 -12.89
N LEU A 46 -11.31 -7.09 -13.81
CA LEU A 46 -12.46 -6.21 -13.91
C LEU A 46 -12.87 -6.08 -15.39
N PRO A 47 -14.17 -6.04 -15.72
CA PRO A 47 -14.62 -5.87 -17.09
C PRO A 47 -14.04 -4.62 -17.78
N GLN A 48 -13.94 -4.65 -19.11
CA GLN A 48 -13.53 -3.50 -19.92
C GLN A 48 -14.50 -2.32 -19.78
N THR A 49 -15.77 -2.63 -19.53
CA THR A 49 -16.84 -1.66 -19.30
C THR A 49 -17.63 -2.01 -18.05
N VAL A 50 -17.89 -1.00 -17.22
CA VAL A 50 -18.59 -1.14 -15.95
C VAL A 50 -19.51 0.06 -15.77
N ALA A 51 -20.81 -0.18 -15.62
CA ALA A 51 -21.82 0.88 -15.65
C ALA A 51 -21.64 1.78 -16.89
N SER A 52 -21.48 3.10 -16.72
CA SER A 52 -21.21 4.05 -17.81
C SER A 52 -19.71 4.28 -18.08
N LEU A 53 -18.82 3.53 -17.43
CA LEU A 53 -17.38 3.71 -17.48
C LEU A 53 -16.71 2.68 -18.39
N SER A 54 -15.72 3.10 -19.17
CA SER A 54 -14.91 2.24 -20.05
C SER A 54 -13.43 2.37 -19.73
N LEU A 55 -12.69 1.26 -19.77
CA LEU A 55 -11.25 1.24 -19.60
C LEU A 55 -10.60 2.07 -20.70
N THR A 56 -9.66 2.93 -20.31
CA THR A 56 -8.89 3.75 -21.26
C THR A 56 -7.39 3.62 -21.10
N LYS A 57 -6.91 3.23 -19.93
CA LYS A 57 -5.48 3.09 -19.66
C LYS A 57 -5.23 2.10 -18.55
N SER A 58 -4.11 1.40 -18.61
CA SER A 58 -3.58 0.63 -17.49
C SER A 58 -2.05 0.74 -17.43
N GLY A 59 -1.47 0.36 -16.31
CA GLY A 59 -0.03 0.32 -16.11
C GLY A 59 0.35 0.04 -14.67
N GLU A 60 1.57 0.42 -14.30
CA GLU A 60 2.10 0.34 -12.94
C GLU A 60 2.39 1.74 -12.39
N VAL A 61 2.07 1.96 -11.11
CA VAL A 61 2.29 3.24 -10.42
C VAL A 61 3.76 3.35 -9.99
N SER A 62 4.29 2.27 -9.40
CA SER A 62 5.68 2.14 -8.98
C SER A 62 6.23 0.77 -9.42
N ASN A 63 7.53 0.53 -9.21
CA ASN A 63 8.13 -0.80 -9.39
C ASN A 63 7.92 -1.41 -10.79
N GLY A 64 7.93 -0.59 -11.86
CA GLY A 64 7.63 -1.03 -13.22
C GLY A 64 8.36 -2.31 -13.64
N GLY A 65 7.63 -3.23 -14.25
CA GLY A 65 8.06 -4.56 -14.66
C GLY A 65 7.89 -5.65 -13.60
N LYS A 66 7.46 -5.31 -12.36
CA LYS A 66 7.29 -6.31 -11.29
C LYS A 66 5.85 -6.80 -11.11
N GLY A 67 4.87 -6.07 -11.65
CA GLY A 67 3.44 -6.40 -11.58
C GLY A 67 2.84 -6.30 -10.18
N ILE A 68 3.45 -5.53 -9.27
CA ILE A 68 3.09 -5.47 -7.83
C ILE A 68 2.36 -4.20 -7.40
N ASP A 69 2.25 -3.19 -8.28
CA ASP A 69 1.61 -1.90 -7.97
C ASP A 69 0.88 -1.37 -9.22
N ASN A 70 -0.24 -2.02 -9.52
CA ASN A 70 -0.91 -1.91 -10.80
C ASN A 70 -2.07 -0.92 -10.72
N TYR A 71 -2.34 -0.19 -11.80
CA TYR A 71 -3.55 0.62 -11.95
C TYR A 71 -4.24 0.41 -13.31
N ALA A 72 -5.57 0.59 -13.31
CA ALA A 72 -6.42 0.61 -14.49
C ALA A 72 -7.44 1.76 -14.37
N GLN A 73 -7.45 2.67 -15.36
CA GLN A 73 -8.29 3.87 -15.40
C GLN A 73 -9.49 3.66 -16.30
N TYR A 74 -10.65 4.06 -15.80
CA TYR A 74 -11.92 4.03 -16.49
C TYR A 74 -12.52 5.43 -16.54
N ILE A 75 -13.18 5.79 -17.64
CA ILE A 75 -13.84 7.09 -17.77
C ILE A 75 -15.23 6.93 -18.38
N SER A 76 -16.12 7.87 -18.05
CA SER A 76 -17.37 8.04 -18.78
C SER A 76 -17.09 8.52 -20.20
N GLN A 77 -18.07 8.35 -21.11
CA GLN A 77 -17.94 8.74 -22.52
C GLN A 77 -17.55 10.22 -22.71
N ASP A 78 -18.05 11.10 -21.84
CA ASP A 78 -17.74 12.54 -21.82
C ASP A 78 -16.56 12.92 -20.93
N GLY A 79 -15.92 11.94 -20.26
CA GLY A 79 -14.76 12.11 -19.41
C GLY A 79 -15.01 12.75 -18.03
N ALA A 80 -16.26 13.10 -17.70
CA ALA A 80 -16.58 13.82 -16.47
C ALA A 80 -16.61 12.91 -15.22
N VAL A 81 -16.92 11.62 -15.35
CA VAL A 81 -16.74 10.64 -14.27
C VAL A 81 -15.51 9.81 -14.55
N GLN A 82 -14.60 9.77 -13.59
CA GLN A 82 -13.34 9.04 -13.70
C GLN A 82 -13.24 8.02 -12.57
N ALA A 83 -12.76 6.83 -12.89
CA ALA A 83 -12.47 5.80 -11.94
C ALA A 83 -11.07 5.23 -12.10
N THR A 84 -10.53 4.71 -11.02
CA THR A 84 -9.28 3.96 -11.04
C THR A 84 -9.40 2.74 -10.15
N LEU A 85 -9.07 1.58 -10.72
CA LEU A 85 -8.77 0.34 -10.02
C LEU A 85 -7.27 0.34 -9.74
N TYR A 86 -6.89 0.13 -8.48
CA TYR A 86 -5.53 -0.18 -8.07
C TYR A 86 -5.49 -1.61 -7.54
N VAL A 87 -4.47 -2.37 -7.95
CA VAL A 87 -4.18 -3.72 -7.45
C VAL A 87 -2.72 -3.77 -7.05
N TYR A 88 -2.45 -3.78 -5.75
CA TYR A 88 -1.09 -3.63 -5.23
C TYR A 88 -0.77 -4.67 -4.15
N LEU A 89 0.52 -4.95 -3.95
CA LEU A 89 1.05 -5.92 -3.00
C LEU A 89 1.73 -5.18 -1.83
N PRO A 90 0.99 -4.77 -0.79
CA PRO A 90 1.60 -4.16 0.38
C PRO A 90 2.27 -5.22 1.25
N ALA A 91 3.38 -4.86 1.89
CA ALA A 91 3.99 -5.69 2.92
C ALA A 91 3.15 -5.76 4.21
N TYR A 92 2.22 -4.81 4.40
CA TYR A 92 1.19 -4.84 5.43
C TYR A 92 -0.19 -4.68 4.76
N ALA A 93 -0.86 -5.80 4.49
CA ALA A 93 -2.17 -5.83 3.84
C ALA A 93 -3.30 -5.72 4.88
N ASP A 94 -4.00 -4.58 4.87
CA ASP A 94 -5.14 -4.32 5.76
C ASP A 94 -6.14 -3.34 5.10
N ALA A 95 -7.32 -3.85 4.71
CA ALA A 95 -8.32 -3.02 4.06
C ALA A 95 -8.92 -1.96 4.98
N SER A 96 -9.00 -2.25 6.29
CA SER A 96 -9.57 -1.34 7.27
C SER A 96 -8.69 -0.11 7.50
N LEU A 97 -7.36 -0.30 7.53
CA LEU A 97 -6.41 0.81 7.63
C LEU A 97 -6.29 1.57 6.32
N ALA A 98 -6.30 0.89 5.16
CA ALA A 98 -6.29 1.56 3.87
C ALA A 98 -7.53 2.46 3.69
N ALA A 99 -8.72 1.96 4.05
CA ALA A 99 -9.96 2.75 4.03
C ALA A 99 -9.90 3.95 4.97
N TYR A 100 -9.37 3.76 6.18
CA TYR A 100 -9.16 4.83 7.16
C TYR A 100 -8.17 5.90 6.66
N MET A 101 -7.07 5.51 6.02
CA MET A 101 -6.09 6.46 5.49
C MET A 101 -6.61 7.20 4.25
N THR A 102 -7.40 6.54 3.40
CA THR A 102 -8.12 7.24 2.32
C THR A 102 -9.11 8.24 2.88
N ASP A 103 -9.82 7.90 3.95
CA ASP A 103 -10.76 8.81 4.60
C ASP A 103 -10.09 10.12 5.01
N LYS A 104 -8.98 10.01 5.75
CA LYS A 104 -8.18 11.18 6.14
C LYS A 104 -7.68 11.95 4.93
N ALA A 105 -7.10 11.26 3.95
CA ALA A 105 -6.53 11.89 2.76
C ALA A 105 -7.59 12.63 1.92
N VAL A 106 -8.80 12.08 1.79
CA VAL A 106 -9.91 12.71 1.06
C VAL A 106 -10.39 13.97 1.79
N MET A 107 -10.62 13.89 3.11
CA MET A 107 -11.06 15.04 3.90
C MET A 107 -10.03 16.18 3.89
N GLU A 108 -8.75 15.83 4.01
CA GLU A 108 -7.66 16.82 3.99
C GLU A 108 -7.50 17.46 2.61
N ARG A 109 -7.51 16.65 1.54
CA ARG A 109 -7.28 17.12 0.17
C ARG A 109 -8.40 18.02 -0.35
N PHE A 110 -9.65 17.70 -0.04
CA PHE A 110 -10.81 18.33 -0.66
C PHE A 110 -11.46 19.42 0.20
N GLY A 111 -10.92 19.67 1.40
CA GLY A 111 -11.26 20.81 2.24
C GLY A 111 -12.48 20.59 3.13
N GLY A 112 -12.74 21.55 4.03
CA GLY A 112 -13.62 21.39 5.18
C GLY A 112 -15.13 21.23 4.91
N LYS A 113 -15.59 21.37 3.66
CA LYS A 113 -16.98 21.01 3.28
C LYS A 113 -17.15 19.53 2.96
N THR A 114 -16.05 18.86 2.60
CA THR A 114 -16.04 17.44 2.32
C THR A 114 -16.54 16.69 3.54
N HIS A 115 -17.51 15.81 3.36
CA HIS A 115 -18.03 15.00 4.45
C HIS A 115 -18.44 13.63 3.96
N ARG A 116 -18.35 12.66 4.86
CA ARG A 116 -18.59 11.26 4.55
C ARG A 116 -20.06 10.95 4.71
N THR A 117 -20.69 10.41 3.67
CA THR A 117 -22.12 10.06 3.67
C THR A 117 -22.37 8.55 3.72
N ALA A 118 -21.35 7.71 3.51
CA ALA A 118 -21.39 6.27 3.74
C ALA A 118 -20.01 5.73 4.14
N TYR A 119 -19.94 4.74 5.03
CA TYR A 119 -18.69 4.09 5.45
C TYR A 119 -18.93 2.73 6.08
N ASP A 120 -19.09 1.70 5.26
CA ASP A 120 -19.59 0.40 5.71
C ASP A 120 -18.95 -0.76 4.97
N SER A 121 -19.02 -1.94 5.58
CA SER A 121 -18.72 -3.20 4.90
C SER A 121 -19.79 -3.50 3.82
N VAL A 122 -19.34 -3.83 2.62
CA VAL A 122 -20.18 -4.16 1.46
C VAL A 122 -19.68 -5.44 0.78
N ALA A 123 -20.38 -5.84 -0.29
CA ALA A 123 -19.96 -6.97 -1.10
C ALA A 123 -18.91 -6.60 -2.14
N ALA A 124 -17.98 -7.52 -2.42
CA ALA A 124 -17.12 -7.48 -3.61
C ALA A 124 -17.12 -8.85 -4.30
N GLY A 125 -17.23 -8.86 -5.63
CA GLY A 125 -17.34 -10.10 -6.42
C GLY A 125 -18.46 -11.03 -5.94
N GLY A 126 -19.56 -10.47 -5.42
CA GLY A 126 -20.71 -11.23 -4.93
C GLY A 126 -20.58 -11.81 -3.51
N ARG A 127 -19.45 -11.66 -2.80
CA ARG A 127 -19.34 -12.03 -1.37
C ARG A 127 -19.60 -10.82 -0.49
N ALA A 128 -20.56 -10.94 0.44
CA ALA A 128 -20.87 -9.88 1.40
C ALA A 128 -19.76 -9.72 2.46
N GLY A 129 -19.54 -8.49 2.92
CA GLY A 129 -18.62 -8.19 4.02
C GLY A 129 -17.13 -8.33 3.69
N THR A 130 -16.77 -8.30 2.41
CA THR A 130 -15.38 -8.49 1.95
C THR A 130 -14.77 -7.23 1.32
N ALA A 131 -15.50 -6.12 1.37
CA ALA A 131 -14.97 -4.81 1.02
C ALA A 131 -15.49 -3.72 1.95
N ILE A 132 -14.78 -2.62 2.08
CA ILE A 132 -15.23 -1.39 2.73
C ILE A 132 -15.54 -0.37 1.66
N ARG A 133 -16.71 0.28 1.74
CA ARG A 133 -17.14 1.35 0.83
C ARG A 133 -17.23 2.66 1.59
N ALA A 134 -16.67 3.71 1.01
CA ALA A 134 -16.72 5.07 1.50
C ALA A 134 -17.27 6.02 0.43
N VAL A 135 -18.16 6.93 0.81
CA VAL A 135 -18.70 7.97 -0.08
C VAL A 135 -18.53 9.33 0.58
N TYR A 136 -18.11 10.29 -0.22
CA TYR A 136 -17.82 11.65 0.18
C TYR A 136 -18.54 12.61 -0.75
N ASP A 137 -19.33 13.48 -0.16
CA ASP A 137 -20.04 14.55 -0.85
C ASP A 137 -19.42 15.90 -0.48
N ASP A 138 -19.75 16.92 -1.26
CA ASP A 138 -19.25 18.29 -1.15
C ASP A 138 -17.71 18.45 -1.22
N ALA A 139 -17.03 17.49 -1.86
CA ALA A 139 -15.60 17.57 -2.11
C ALA A 139 -15.27 18.74 -3.07
N ALA A 140 -14.10 19.36 -2.90
CA ALA A 140 -13.67 20.53 -3.66
C ALA A 140 -14.72 21.66 -3.61
N ASP A 141 -15.05 22.07 -2.38
CA ASP A 141 -15.99 23.16 -2.08
C ASP A 141 -17.44 22.96 -2.57
N GLY A 142 -17.88 21.71 -2.74
CA GLY A 142 -19.22 21.38 -3.23
C GLY A 142 -19.26 20.89 -4.68
N ALA A 143 -18.12 20.91 -5.39
CA ALA A 143 -18.08 20.63 -6.82
C ALA A 143 -18.08 19.14 -7.16
N LEU A 144 -17.61 18.27 -6.26
CA LEU A 144 -17.37 16.87 -6.54
C LEU A 144 -18.05 15.93 -5.54
N THR A 145 -18.48 14.77 -6.04
CA THR A 145 -18.66 13.55 -5.26
C THR A 145 -17.47 12.64 -5.53
N THR A 146 -16.90 12.07 -4.48
CA THR A 146 -15.90 10.99 -4.60
C THR A 146 -16.33 9.78 -3.79
N ALA A 147 -16.07 8.59 -4.31
CA ALA A 147 -16.37 7.33 -3.66
C ALA A 147 -15.16 6.40 -3.78
N ALA A 148 -14.92 5.59 -2.76
CA ALA A 148 -13.81 4.65 -2.72
C ALA A 148 -14.25 3.30 -2.16
N ALA A 149 -13.55 2.24 -2.54
CA ALA A 149 -13.72 0.95 -1.91
C ALA A 149 -12.41 0.16 -1.80
N PHE A 150 -12.33 -0.71 -0.80
CA PHE A 150 -11.14 -1.46 -0.44
C PHE A 150 -11.46 -2.92 -0.21
N ALA A 151 -10.68 -3.83 -0.77
CA ALA A 151 -10.78 -5.26 -0.49
C ALA A 151 -9.40 -5.87 -0.31
N HIS A 152 -9.28 -6.84 0.60
CA HIS A 152 -8.07 -7.61 0.83
C HIS A 152 -8.24 -9.02 0.23
N VAL A 153 -7.33 -9.39 -0.67
CA VAL A 153 -7.34 -10.62 -1.47
C VAL A 153 -6.01 -11.35 -1.30
N GLY A 154 -5.94 -12.27 -0.34
CA GLY A 154 -4.74 -13.05 -0.06
C GLY A 154 -3.57 -12.19 0.45
N ARG A 155 -2.69 -11.76 -0.46
CA ARG A 155 -1.61 -10.80 -0.15
C ARG A 155 -1.83 -9.44 -0.81
N TRP A 156 -2.79 -9.36 -1.72
CA TRP A 156 -3.04 -8.21 -2.55
C TRP A 156 -4.13 -7.36 -1.95
N MET A 157 -4.05 -6.07 -2.23
CA MET A 157 -5.07 -5.10 -1.93
C MET A 157 -5.68 -4.58 -3.22
N VAL A 158 -7.01 -4.44 -3.20
CA VAL A 158 -7.77 -3.72 -4.23
C VAL A 158 -8.19 -2.40 -3.64
N LYS A 159 -7.95 -1.32 -4.38
CA LYS A 159 -8.52 0.01 -4.12
C LYS A 159 -9.26 0.48 -5.36
N LEU A 160 -10.51 0.87 -5.18
CA LEU A 160 -11.33 1.52 -6.19
C LEU A 160 -11.50 2.97 -5.79
N ARG A 161 -11.37 3.90 -6.73
CA ARG A 161 -11.77 5.29 -6.53
C ARG A 161 -12.57 5.76 -7.74
N VAL A 162 -13.72 6.37 -7.50
CA VAL A 162 -14.58 6.97 -8.53
C VAL A 162 -14.86 8.41 -8.11
N THR A 163 -14.68 9.36 -9.03
CA THR A 163 -14.89 10.79 -8.77
C THR A 163 -15.59 11.42 -9.96
N GLY A 164 -16.50 12.34 -9.69
CA GLY A 164 -17.18 13.13 -10.71
C GLY A 164 -17.90 14.34 -10.11
N PRO A 165 -18.53 15.18 -10.96
CA PRO A 165 -19.30 16.33 -10.50
C PRO A 165 -20.45 15.94 -9.58
N THR A 166 -20.79 16.81 -8.62
CA THR A 166 -21.86 16.59 -7.64
C THR A 166 -23.21 16.29 -8.30
N GLU A 167 -23.54 16.95 -9.41
CA GLU A 167 -24.77 16.71 -10.17
C GLU A 167 -24.82 15.31 -10.80
N ARG A 168 -23.67 14.65 -10.94
CA ARG A 168 -23.52 13.27 -11.43
C ARG A 168 -23.25 12.26 -10.33
N ARG A 169 -23.55 12.60 -9.07
CA ARG A 169 -23.41 11.70 -7.91
C ARG A 169 -23.95 10.29 -8.16
N ALA A 170 -25.13 10.17 -8.76
CA ALA A 170 -25.73 8.85 -9.03
C ALA A 170 -24.84 7.98 -9.93
N GLU A 171 -24.16 8.57 -10.91
CA GLU A 171 -23.24 7.86 -11.80
C GLU A 171 -21.92 7.50 -11.12
N VAL A 172 -21.42 8.35 -10.22
CA VAL A 172 -20.26 8.04 -9.38
C VAL A 172 -20.55 6.80 -8.52
N LEU A 173 -21.72 6.75 -7.89
CA LEU A 173 -22.12 5.61 -7.06
C LEU A 173 -22.35 4.35 -7.90
N ALA A 174 -23.07 4.46 -9.02
CA ALA A 174 -23.27 3.34 -9.94
C ALA A 174 -21.95 2.81 -10.51
N GLY A 175 -20.97 3.69 -10.77
CA GLY A 175 -19.62 3.32 -11.18
C GLY A 175 -18.93 2.47 -10.11
N LEU A 176 -18.91 2.93 -8.86
CA LEU A 176 -18.27 2.19 -7.77
C LEU A 176 -18.96 0.84 -7.51
N ASP A 177 -20.30 0.84 -7.43
CA ASP A 177 -21.08 -0.35 -7.14
C ASP A 177 -20.94 -1.38 -8.29
N GLY A 178 -20.92 -0.89 -9.54
CA GLY A 178 -20.62 -1.70 -10.71
C GLY A 178 -19.21 -2.29 -10.67
N MET A 179 -18.20 -1.53 -10.23
CA MET A 179 -16.83 -2.02 -10.14
C MET A 179 -16.72 -3.11 -9.07
N LEU A 180 -17.31 -2.90 -7.89
CA LEU A 180 -17.36 -3.90 -6.81
C LEU A 180 -18.05 -5.19 -7.25
N ALA A 181 -19.18 -5.09 -7.96
CA ALA A 181 -19.90 -6.25 -8.48
C ALA A 181 -19.16 -6.94 -9.63
N GLY A 182 -18.42 -6.18 -10.45
CA GLY A 182 -17.67 -6.66 -11.60
C GLY A 182 -16.34 -7.31 -11.27
N LEU A 183 -15.78 -7.06 -10.08
CA LEU A 183 -14.53 -7.69 -9.64
C LEU A 183 -14.66 -9.22 -9.67
N LYS A 184 -13.70 -9.87 -10.33
CA LYS A 184 -13.54 -11.32 -10.35
C LYS A 184 -12.20 -11.70 -9.78
N PHE A 185 -12.20 -12.77 -9.00
CA PHE A 185 -11.05 -13.31 -8.30
C PHE A 185 -10.86 -14.76 -8.74
N ASP A 186 -9.66 -15.11 -9.16
CA ASP A 186 -9.35 -16.50 -9.54
C ASP A 186 -9.44 -17.43 -8.32
N ASP A 187 -9.00 -16.94 -7.15
CA ASP A 187 -9.26 -17.54 -5.86
C ASP A 187 -10.22 -16.66 -5.06
N ALA A 188 -11.52 -16.92 -5.19
CA ALA A 188 -12.51 -16.20 -4.39
C ALA A 188 -12.40 -16.51 -2.89
N ALA A 189 -11.76 -17.61 -2.48
CA ALA A 189 -11.58 -17.97 -1.07
C ALA A 189 -10.56 -17.08 -0.36
N SER A 190 -9.62 -16.49 -1.11
CA SER A 190 -8.63 -15.54 -0.58
C SER A 190 -9.22 -14.17 -0.25
N LEU A 191 -10.50 -13.91 -0.50
CA LEU A 191 -11.17 -12.69 -0.02
C LEU A 191 -11.32 -12.71 1.50
N HIS A 192 -10.75 -11.69 2.14
CA HIS A 192 -10.87 -11.51 3.58
C HIS A 192 -12.18 -10.80 3.93
N ALA A 193 -12.83 -11.28 4.99
CA ALA A 193 -13.88 -10.49 5.64
C ALA A 193 -13.24 -9.25 6.28
N THR A 194 -13.86 -8.08 6.09
CA THR A 194 -13.31 -6.81 6.54
C THR A 194 -14.40 -5.83 6.96
N SER A 195 -14.06 -5.00 7.95
CA SER A 195 -14.92 -3.94 8.44
C SER A 195 -14.17 -2.64 8.68
N PRO A 196 -14.85 -1.49 8.61
CA PRO A 196 -14.32 -0.22 9.09
C PRO A 196 -13.60 -0.36 10.43
N ALA A 197 -12.38 0.16 10.51
CA ALA A 197 -11.67 0.23 11.77
C ALA A 197 -12.39 1.15 12.76
N SER A 198 -12.41 0.76 14.03
CA SER A 198 -12.99 1.51 15.14
C SER A 198 -11.88 2.03 16.05
N PHE A 199 -11.97 3.30 16.43
CA PHE A 199 -10.92 4.00 17.17
C PHE A 199 -11.47 4.62 18.45
N GLY A 200 -10.90 4.25 19.60
CA GLY A 200 -11.08 4.93 20.88
C GLY A 200 -9.85 5.76 21.29
N ALA A 201 -9.85 6.32 22.49
CA ALA A 201 -8.65 6.89 23.10
C ALA A 201 -7.86 5.80 23.84
N CYS A 202 -6.52 5.79 23.73
CA CYS A 202 -5.73 4.83 24.50
C CYS A 202 -5.60 5.24 25.98
N PRO A 203 -5.55 4.29 26.92
CA PRO A 203 -5.29 4.58 28.34
C PRO A 203 -3.91 5.21 28.59
N THR A 204 -2.96 4.99 27.69
CA THR A 204 -1.60 5.53 27.75
C THR A 204 -1.37 6.44 26.56
N GLY A 205 -0.90 7.66 26.81
CA GLY A 205 -0.55 8.63 25.77
C GLY A 205 0.87 8.45 25.22
N ASP A 206 1.27 9.38 24.37
CA ASP A 206 2.65 9.47 23.85
C ASP A 206 3.69 9.59 24.98
N GLY A 207 4.84 8.95 24.78
CA GLY A 207 5.96 8.92 25.72
C GLY A 207 7.04 9.94 25.37
N GLY A 208 8.04 10.09 26.26
CA GLY A 208 9.24 10.86 25.94
C GLY A 208 10.16 10.12 24.97
N ASP A 209 11.14 10.83 24.40
CA ASP A 209 12.06 10.32 23.38
C ASP A 209 12.74 8.98 23.75
N ALA A 210 12.83 8.09 22.77
CA ALA A 210 13.48 6.78 22.83
C ALA A 210 14.91 6.81 22.26
N ARG A 211 15.71 5.83 22.66
CA ARG A 211 17.08 5.62 22.18
C ARG A 211 17.15 4.35 21.35
N LEU A 212 17.70 4.45 20.14
CA LEU A 212 17.97 3.27 19.33
C LEU A 212 19.16 2.51 19.90
N THR A 213 18.92 1.27 20.33
CA THR A 213 19.97 0.31 20.62
C THR A 213 20.27 -0.50 19.35
N LYS A 214 21.48 -0.32 18.80
CA LYS A 214 21.96 -1.09 17.62
C LYS A 214 22.33 -2.55 17.95
N ALA A 215 21.74 -3.10 19.00
CA ALA A 215 21.93 -4.47 19.40
C ALA A 215 20.86 -5.33 18.72
N VAL A 216 21.11 -5.73 17.47
CA VAL A 216 20.50 -6.95 16.95
C VAL A 216 21.02 -8.07 17.84
N PRO A 217 20.18 -8.88 18.51
CA PRO A 217 20.67 -10.04 19.23
C PRO A 217 21.50 -10.89 18.27
N SER A 218 22.80 -11.04 18.56
CA SER A 218 23.68 -11.96 17.85
C SER A 218 23.07 -13.35 17.92
N GLY A 219 22.40 -13.78 16.85
CA GLY A 219 21.57 -14.99 16.82
C GLY A 219 20.38 -14.97 15.86
N THR A 220 20.21 -13.95 15.01
CA THR A 220 19.08 -13.78 14.07
C THR A 220 19.19 -14.57 12.76
N ALA A 221 20.04 -15.58 12.68
CA ALA A 221 19.91 -16.60 11.65
C ALA A 221 18.64 -17.42 11.95
N GLY A 222 17.54 -17.10 11.26
CA GLY A 222 16.25 -17.81 11.39
C GLY A 222 15.14 -17.08 12.12
N GLN A 223 15.22 -15.76 12.34
CA GLN A 223 14.01 -14.99 12.69
C GLN A 223 13.09 -14.92 11.47
N PRO A 224 11.78 -15.18 11.63
CA PRO A 224 10.83 -15.13 10.51
C PRO A 224 10.84 -13.72 9.92
N VAL A 225 10.67 -13.64 8.59
CA VAL A 225 10.33 -12.39 7.92
C VAL A 225 9.19 -11.75 8.73
N PRO A 226 9.32 -10.49 9.18
CA PRO A 226 8.30 -9.83 9.97
C PRO A 226 7.12 -9.51 9.06
N GLN A 227 6.33 -10.54 8.77
CA GLN A 227 5.02 -10.42 8.12
C GLN A 227 3.90 -10.28 9.16
N ASP A 228 4.18 -10.59 10.44
CA ASP A 228 3.20 -10.61 11.52
C ASP A 228 3.45 -9.49 12.52
N VAL A 229 3.34 -8.23 12.05
CA VAL A 229 3.10 -7.11 12.98
C VAL A 229 1.94 -7.51 13.88
N ARG A 230 2.15 -7.47 15.20
CA ARG A 230 1.23 -8.04 16.19
C ARG A 230 0.09 -7.08 16.51
N ILE A 231 -0.61 -6.66 15.46
CA ILE A 231 -1.82 -5.87 15.55
C ILE A 231 -2.93 -6.54 14.72
N PRO A 232 -4.16 -6.64 15.26
CA PRO A 232 -5.29 -7.19 14.52
C PRO A 232 -5.56 -6.41 13.24
N ARG A 233 -5.93 -7.13 12.18
CA ARG A 233 -6.24 -6.58 10.85
C ARG A 233 -7.72 -6.62 10.53
N GLU A 234 -8.10 -5.95 9.45
CA GLU A 234 -9.44 -6.04 8.85
C GLU A 234 -10.58 -5.55 9.76
N GLY A 235 -10.27 -4.61 10.66
CA GLY A 235 -11.24 -4.05 11.59
C GLY A 235 -11.83 -5.05 12.58
N LYS A 236 -11.15 -6.19 12.82
CA LYS A 236 -11.63 -7.25 13.72
C LYS A 236 -11.64 -6.85 15.20
N ASP A 237 -10.69 -6.00 15.60
CA ASP A 237 -10.58 -5.51 16.97
C ASP A 237 -10.60 -3.98 17.00
N ASN A 238 -10.96 -3.43 18.16
CA ASN A 238 -10.91 -1.99 18.39
C ASN A 238 -9.46 -1.53 18.56
N LEU A 239 -9.08 -0.54 17.77
CA LEU A 239 -7.85 0.21 17.96
C LEU A 239 -8.13 1.44 18.84
N CYS A 240 -7.07 2.00 19.38
CA CYS A 240 -7.13 3.26 20.08
C CYS A 240 -6.01 4.19 19.57
N ILE A 241 -6.28 5.49 19.61
CA ILE A 241 -5.33 6.53 19.26
C ILE A 241 -4.51 6.84 20.52
N ARG A 242 -3.21 6.54 20.44
CA ARG A 242 -2.22 6.77 21.48
C ARG A 242 -1.68 8.20 21.45
N GLY A 243 -1.58 8.76 20.26
CA GLY A 243 -0.99 10.07 20.00
C GLY A 243 -1.04 10.39 18.52
N THR A 244 -0.52 11.56 18.16
CA THR A 244 -0.52 12.06 16.79
C THR A 244 0.88 12.50 16.40
N VAL A 245 1.30 12.10 15.22
CA VAL A 245 2.58 12.45 14.59
C VAL A 245 2.33 13.57 13.60
N GLN A 246 2.96 14.72 13.83
CA GLN A 246 2.86 15.88 12.95
C GLN A 246 4.11 15.99 12.07
N THR A 247 3.93 15.96 10.75
CA THR A 247 5.00 16.11 9.75
C THR A 247 4.75 17.35 8.90
N ALA A 248 5.65 17.64 7.95
CA ALA A 248 5.40 18.68 6.96
C ALA A 248 4.32 18.29 5.93
N GLN A 249 4.05 16.99 5.78
CA GLN A 249 3.16 16.40 4.77
C GLN A 249 1.77 16.08 5.32
N GLY A 250 1.57 16.08 6.63
CA GLY A 250 0.29 15.79 7.26
C GLY A 250 0.39 15.28 8.69
N SER A 251 -0.76 14.83 9.20
CA SER A 251 -0.98 14.38 10.58
C SER A 251 -1.37 12.91 10.63
N TYR A 252 -0.54 12.07 11.25
CA TYR A 252 -0.73 10.62 11.34
C TYR A 252 -1.07 10.19 12.76
N ASP A 253 -1.93 9.18 12.91
CA ASP A 253 -2.32 8.69 14.24
C ASP A 253 -1.46 7.49 14.63
N MET A 254 -0.97 7.51 15.86
CA MET A 254 -0.30 6.36 16.49
C MET A 254 -1.39 5.44 17.04
N LEU A 255 -1.49 4.26 16.46
CA LEU A 255 -2.53 3.29 16.78
C LEU A 255 -1.98 2.16 17.64
N GLN A 256 -2.80 1.71 18.57
CA GLN A 256 -2.52 0.57 19.45
C GLN A 256 -3.80 -0.26 19.63
N GLN A 257 -3.66 -1.56 19.86
CA GLN A 257 -4.84 -2.39 20.20
C GLN A 257 -5.41 -1.98 21.57
N THR A 258 -6.73 -1.81 21.63
CA THR A 258 -7.42 -1.46 22.88
C THR A 258 -7.17 -2.50 23.96
N GLY A 259 -6.85 -2.06 25.18
CA GLY A 259 -6.65 -2.94 26.33
C GLY A 259 -5.31 -3.70 26.36
N ARG A 260 -4.42 -3.46 25.39
CA ARG A 260 -3.09 -4.11 25.34
C ARG A 260 -1.97 -3.11 25.49
N SER A 261 -1.38 -3.00 26.68
CA SER A 261 -0.20 -2.15 26.92
C SER A 261 1.10 -2.72 26.34
N ASP A 262 1.13 -4.02 26.08
CA ASP A 262 2.26 -4.80 25.56
C ASP A 262 2.18 -5.05 24.04
N GLY A 263 1.23 -4.41 23.35
CA GLY A 263 0.98 -4.63 21.93
C GLY A 263 1.90 -3.82 21.02
N ALA A 264 1.87 -4.17 19.73
CA ALA A 264 2.48 -3.35 18.69
C ALA A 264 1.83 -1.96 18.65
N ILE A 265 2.64 -0.97 18.30
CA ILE A 265 2.19 0.39 17.98
C ILE A 265 2.48 0.63 16.51
N ILE A 266 1.47 1.06 15.76
CA ILE A 266 1.62 1.32 14.33
C ILE A 266 1.29 2.77 14.00
N VAL A 267 1.87 3.28 12.92
CA VAL A 267 1.55 4.58 12.33
C VAL A 267 1.28 4.36 10.85
N PRO A 268 0.02 4.27 10.42
CA PRO A 268 -0.32 4.24 9.01
C PRO A 268 -0.01 5.59 8.36
N VAL A 269 0.69 5.55 7.22
CA VAL A 269 1.23 6.75 6.56
C VAL A 269 0.46 7.09 5.28
N ASP A 270 0.01 6.07 4.56
CA ASP A 270 -0.76 6.24 3.35
C ASP A 270 -1.82 5.15 3.17
N ASP A 271 -2.57 5.24 2.08
CA ASP A 271 -3.64 4.31 1.72
C ASP A 271 -3.22 3.22 0.72
N SER A 272 -1.90 3.08 0.51
CA SER A 272 -1.26 1.97 -0.21
C SER A 272 -0.66 0.92 0.73
N GLY A 273 -0.92 1.04 2.04
CA GLY A 273 -0.46 0.09 3.04
C GLY A 273 0.92 0.41 3.62
N THR A 274 1.41 1.65 3.46
CA THR A 274 2.64 2.06 4.16
C THR A 274 2.37 2.22 5.65
N VAL A 275 3.10 1.47 6.46
CA VAL A 275 2.95 1.43 7.92
C VAL A 275 4.31 1.40 8.60
N LEU A 276 4.52 2.30 9.56
CA LEU A 276 5.60 2.16 10.55
C LEU A 276 5.07 1.29 11.67
N ALA A 277 5.76 0.20 11.99
CA ALA A 277 5.41 -0.71 13.07
C ALA A 277 6.52 -0.76 14.12
N PHE A 278 6.12 -0.56 15.36
CA PHE A 278 6.92 -0.73 16.57
C PHE A 278 6.40 -1.97 17.29
N ASP A 279 6.97 -3.14 16.96
CA ASP A 279 6.61 -4.40 17.60
C ASP A 279 7.43 -4.58 18.89
N PRO A 280 6.84 -5.13 19.97
CA PRO A 280 7.59 -5.47 21.17
C PRO A 280 8.73 -6.44 20.82
N ALA A 281 9.96 -6.02 21.12
CA ALA A 281 11.13 -6.87 20.94
C ALA A 281 11.11 -8.02 21.96
N THR A 282 11.78 -9.13 21.64
CA THR A 282 11.89 -10.26 22.57
C THR A 282 12.54 -9.84 23.90
N ARG A 283 12.07 -10.41 25.02
CA ARG A 283 12.64 -10.23 26.37
C ARG A 283 12.59 -8.79 26.90
N ASP A 284 11.51 -8.05 26.62
CA ASP A 284 11.29 -6.69 27.12
C ASP A 284 12.41 -5.69 26.78
N LEU A 285 13.13 -5.93 25.68
CA LEU A 285 14.22 -5.06 25.21
C LEU A 285 13.73 -3.75 24.59
N GLY A 286 12.42 -3.52 24.59
CA GLY A 286 11.76 -2.35 24.00
C GLY A 286 11.01 -2.71 22.72
N TYR A 287 11.17 -1.92 21.66
CA TYR A 287 10.37 -2.01 20.43
C TYR A 287 11.24 -2.03 19.17
N GLN A 288 11.07 -3.05 18.34
CA GLN A 288 11.71 -3.15 17.03
C GLN A 288 10.94 -2.29 16.02
N LEU A 289 11.65 -1.43 15.28
CA LEU A 289 11.07 -0.67 14.19
C LEU A 289 11.14 -1.46 12.87
N SER A 290 10.02 -1.52 12.19
CA SER A 290 9.91 -1.94 10.79
C SER A 290 9.06 -0.94 10.00
N ILE A 291 9.40 -0.75 8.72
CA ILE A 291 8.65 0.12 7.80
C ILE A 291 8.16 -0.74 6.65
N HIS A 292 6.85 -0.92 6.57
CA HIS A 292 6.18 -1.70 5.53
C HIS A 292 5.75 -0.76 4.41
N MET A 293 5.96 -1.17 3.17
CA MET A 293 5.62 -0.44 1.94
C MET A 293 5.12 -1.43 0.88
N VAL A 294 4.71 -0.92 -0.29
CA VAL A 294 4.40 -1.78 -1.45
C VAL A 294 5.65 -2.55 -1.90
N GLY A 295 5.58 -3.88 -1.84
CA GLY A 295 6.67 -4.77 -2.26
C GLY A 295 7.88 -4.83 -1.33
N GLN A 296 7.88 -4.16 -0.18
CA GLN A 296 9.08 -4.05 0.66
C GLN A 296 8.77 -3.88 2.16
N THR A 297 9.63 -4.47 3.00
CA THR A 297 9.75 -4.12 4.42
C THR A 297 11.20 -3.76 4.72
N ASP A 298 11.42 -2.58 5.28
CA ASP A 298 12.70 -2.19 5.85
C ASP A 298 12.73 -2.49 7.36
N LEU A 299 13.83 -3.08 7.80
CA LEU A 299 14.04 -3.50 9.18
C LEU A 299 15.14 -2.70 9.84
N TYR A 300 14.82 -2.20 11.03
CA TYR A 300 15.69 -1.35 11.83
C TYR A 300 15.95 -1.99 13.19
N GLY A 301 16.83 -1.36 13.96
CA GLY A 301 17.20 -1.81 15.30
C GLY A 301 16.07 -1.68 16.32
N VAL A 302 16.40 -1.94 17.59
CA VAL A 302 15.46 -1.93 18.70
C VAL A 302 15.58 -0.63 19.48
N TYR A 303 14.48 0.09 19.64
CA TYR A 303 14.37 1.21 20.57
C TYR A 303 14.09 0.69 21.98
N ASP A 304 14.63 1.34 23.02
CA ASP A 304 14.39 0.99 24.42
C ASP A 304 12.92 1.16 24.87
N LYS A 305 12.15 1.99 24.17
CA LYS A 305 10.71 2.20 24.30
C LYS A 305 10.16 2.75 22.97
N VAL A 306 8.85 2.96 22.86
CA VAL A 306 8.26 3.58 21.67
C VAL A 306 8.79 5.01 21.50
N PRO A 307 9.30 5.39 20.31
CA PRO A 307 9.72 6.76 20.02
C PRO A 307 8.57 7.76 20.17
N SER A 308 8.91 8.98 20.59
CA SER A 308 7.91 10.07 20.68
C SER A 308 7.35 10.43 19.30
N GLY A 309 6.17 11.05 19.26
CA GLY A 309 5.58 11.53 18.00
C GLY A 309 6.51 12.45 17.20
N ARG A 310 7.35 13.23 17.89
CA ARG A 310 8.38 14.08 17.26
C ARG A 310 9.50 13.26 16.60
N GLN A 311 9.95 12.18 17.24
CA GLN A 311 10.95 11.30 16.64
C GLN A 311 10.37 10.53 15.45
N ILE A 312 9.13 10.04 15.57
CA ILE A 312 8.45 9.38 14.45
C ILE A 312 8.30 10.36 13.27
N ALA A 313 7.93 11.62 13.53
CA ALA A 313 7.90 12.65 12.50
C ALA A 313 9.28 12.84 11.83
N ALA A 314 10.37 12.83 12.60
CA ALA A 314 11.71 12.92 12.05
C ALA A 314 12.10 11.69 11.20
N ILE A 315 11.62 10.49 11.55
CA ILE A 315 11.79 9.26 10.74
C ILE A 315 11.04 9.42 9.42
N LEU A 316 9.76 9.80 9.46
CA LEU A 316 8.92 10.02 8.27
C LEU A 316 9.46 11.10 7.34
N ASP A 317 10.00 12.18 7.90
CA ASP A 317 10.63 13.27 7.16
C ASP A 317 12.01 12.91 6.58
N GLY A 318 12.56 11.72 6.90
CA GLY A 318 13.93 11.32 6.52
C GLY A 318 15.02 12.13 7.22
N LYS A 319 14.70 12.77 8.35
CA LYS A 319 15.62 13.63 9.13
C LYS A 319 16.25 12.92 10.33
N ASP A 320 15.78 11.72 10.68
CA ASP A 320 16.37 10.95 11.78
C ASP A 320 17.66 10.22 11.33
N PRO A 321 18.83 10.58 11.88
CA PRO A 321 20.09 9.94 11.50
C PRO A 321 20.18 8.48 11.97
N GLN A 322 19.35 8.06 12.93
CA GLN A 322 19.35 6.69 13.46
C GLN A 322 18.69 5.68 12.51
N THR A 323 17.78 6.15 11.66
CA THR A 323 17.04 5.35 10.66
C THR A 323 17.47 5.66 9.22
N ALA A 324 18.62 6.31 9.05
CA ALA A 324 19.14 6.67 7.72
C ALA A 324 19.46 5.44 6.82
N GLN A 325 19.69 4.26 7.40
CA GLN A 325 19.87 3.01 6.68
C GLN A 325 19.19 1.85 7.43
N ALA A 326 18.40 1.05 6.71
CA ALA A 326 17.85 -0.19 7.23
C ALA A 326 18.99 -1.20 7.49
N GLU A 327 18.83 -2.01 8.54
CA GLU A 327 19.73 -3.12 8.85
C GLU A 327 19.49 -4.32 7.93
N ALA A 328 18.25 -4.50 7.47
CA ALA A 328 17.88 -5.46 6.44
C ALA A 328 16.65 -4.98 5.68
N THR A 329 16.52 -5.44 4.44
CA THR A 329 15.35 -5.17 3.59
C THR A 329 14.80 -6.50 3.09
N ALA A 330 13.50 -6.72 3.28
CA ALA A 330 12.76 -7.83 2.69
C ALA A 330 11.99 -7.33 1.46
N LEU A 331 12.24 -7.92 0.30
CA LEU A 331 11.59 -7.62 -0.96
C LEU A 331 10.58 -8.73 -1.30
N TYR A 332 9.34 -8.34 -1.56
CA TYR A 332 8.24 -9.24 -1.88
C TYR A 332 7.96 -9.22 -3.38
N ALA A 333 8.04 -10.39 -4.01
CA ALA A 333 7.73 -10.57 -5.41
C ALA A 333 6.27 -11.01 -5.63
N ALA A 334 5.73 -10.70 -6.81
CA ALA A 334 4.40 -11.10 -7.27
C ALA A 334 4.12 -12.61 -7.11
N ASN A 335 5.11 -13.44 -7.46
CA ASN A 335 5.05 -14.91 -7.34
C ASN A 335 5.05 -15.41 -5.89
N GLY A 336 5.34 -14.53 -4.93
CA GLY A 336 5.39 -14.84 -3.51
C GLY A 336 6.74 -15.14 -2.91
N GLU A 337 7.79 -15.07 -3.71
CA GLU A 337 9.15 -15.12 -3.21
C GLU A 337 9.45 -13.90 -2.35
N VAL A 338 10.20 -14.12 -1.27
CA VAL A 338 10.71 -13.06 -0.40
C VAL A 338 12.23 -13.14 -0.37
N THR A 339 12.88 -12.07 -0.82
CA THR A 339 14.34 -11.96 -0.78
C THR A 339 14.75 -11.01 0.34
N ILE A 340 15.65 -11.45 1.21
CA ILE A 340 16.21 -10.61 2.29
C ILE A 340 17.63 -10.19 1.92
N SER A 341 17.90 -8.89 1.91
CA SER A 341 19.24 -8.32 1.82
C SER A 341 19.61 -7.66 3.14
N GLN A 342 20.87 -7.80 3.57
CA GLN A 342 21.38 -7.06 4.74
C GLN A 342 21.91 -5.70 4.31
N GLY A 343 21.66 -4.68 5.13
CA GLY A 343 22.19 -3.34 4.96
C GLY A 343 23.73 -3.34 5.02
N ALA A 344 24.36 -2.45 4.25
CA ALA A 344 25.81 -2.31 4.22
C ALA A 344 26.33 -1.86 5.59
N ARG A 345 26.77 -2.81 6.42
CA ARG A 345 27.48 -2.51 7.67
C ARG A 345 28.80 -1.83 7.29
N LYS A 346 28.91 -0.51 7.44
CA LYS A 346 30.23 0.13 7.42
C LYS A 346 31.04 -0.48 8.56
N PRO A 347 32.20 -1.11 8.30
CA PRO A 347 33.09 -1.53 9.37
C PRO A 347 33.51 -0.27 10.15
N ASN A 348 33.37 -0.32 11.47
CA ASN A 348 33.90 0.70 12.38
C ASN A 348 35.42 0.73 12.31
#